data_AF-A0A6A4I0C8-F1
#
_entry.id   AF-A0A6A4I0C8-F1
#
_cell.length_a   1.000
_cell.length_b   1.000
_cell.length_c   1.000
_cell.angle_alpha   90.00
_cell.angle_beta   90.00
_cell.angle_gamma   90.00
#
_symmetry.space_group_name_H-M   'P 1'
#
loop_
_entity.id
_entity.type
_entity.pdbx_description
1 polymer ?
#
loop_
_entity_poly.entity_id
_entity_poly.type
_entity_poly.pdbx_seq_one_letter_code
_entity_poly.pdbx_strand_id
1 'polypeptide(L)'
;MNKLFSLVLWYSAISLTHATLITDIQGTTFLSPLAGQTVSDVTGVVTAKGDEGFYISGTPSSDVRVSNGLFIFTESTSILDKVAVGDMVSVSGVVTEFASTSDPEESDIKGTEIDDPTVVVQSSGHTVAPIVIGTGNRIPPTQALSALDVGPQGWLSVPNNVSQVDKVNPTLVPADYGMDFWSSLEGQLVTVTSPVSVAFPDSFAEFWVVGDWPVTGLNSRGGLSITLGPDGIPDANPEAVIIGDPLDGTTNPVVSLGVTLSDITGVVQYQFGFYYILPLTAPKVLTTPPDTVPPTNITADITDICIVTFGDYNVDNFSPTDPQLPVVANQIVTHLLTPDIIFLQEIQDNDGPTDDGVVSSNVTLSNLISAIASLSGVTYDFVVIDPVNDEDGGETGGNIRQAYLYRSEKINLVPGSPAGTATEAISVSSSSGVPKLSLNPGRIDPSNAAWVDSRKPLAAEWQTNGGATLFTVNLHLESKDGSSSTQGNARPPVNSPVAKRTSQVELVADFVQSILDIDSDANILVAGDCNEYLETATVFASLTDIMFELDVLTDVPPVERYTYVFDQNSEQLDHAFVSTALSNRETAIQHIHVNNWMANINDRASDHDPTVGKIRLC
;
A
#
# COMPACT_ATOMS: atom_id res chain seq x y z
N MET A 1 -34.93 -43.69 79.03
CA MET A 1 -34.23 -42.38 79.13
C MET A 1 -33.53 -42.12 77.81
N ASN A 2 -33.52 -40.83 77.42
CA ASN A 2 -32.76 -40.19 76.34
C ASN A 2 -33.32 -40.27 74.91
N LYS A 3 -33.95 -39.15 74.53
CA LYS A 3 -34.25 -38.71 73.17
C LYS A 3 -32.96 -38.20 72.51
N LEU A 4 -32.70 -38.60 71.27
CA LEU A 4 -31.76 -37.93 70.38
C LEU A 4 -32.54 -37.02 69.43
N PHE A 5 -32.17 -35.74 69.37
CA PHE A 5 -32.54 -34.82 68.30
C PHE A 5 -31.30 -34.62 67.44
N SER A 6 -31.37 -34.96 66.15
CA SER A 6 -30.40 -34.52 65.14
C SER A 6 -30.87 -33.21 64.54
N LEU A 7 -30.06 -32.16 64.66
CA LEU A 7 -30.17 -30.94 63.87
C LEU A 7 -29.36 -31.15 62.58
N VAL A 8 -30.02 -31.07 61.43
CA VAL A 8 -29.36 -30.98 60.12
C VAL A 8 -29.38 -29.51 59.72
N LEU A 9 -28.21 -28.87 59.65
CA LEU A 9 -28.05 -27.55 59.04
C LEU A 9 -27.88 -27.74 57.52
N TRP A 10 -28.78 -27.14 56.73
CA TRP A 10 -28.59 -26.91 55.30
C TRP A 10 -27.82 -25.60 55.12
N TYR A 11 -26.65 -25.66 54.50
CA TYR A 11 -25.97 -24.49 53.93
C TYR A 11 -26.50 -24.29 52.51
N SER A 12 -27.29 -23.25 52.29
CA SER A 12 -27.63 -22.78 50.95
C SER A 12 -26.48 -21.91 50.45
N ALA A 13 -25.74 -22.38 49.44
CA ALA A 13 -24.81 -21.54 48.69
C ALA A 13 -25.64 -20.62 47.79
N ILE A 14 -25.67 -19.33 48.11
CA ILE A 14 -26.23 -18.30 47.22
C ILE A 14 -25.15 -18.02 46.17
N SER A 15 -25.33 -18.56 44.96
CA SER A 15 -24.58 -18.12 43.79
C SER A 15 -25.10 -16.74 43.40
N LEU A 16 -24.26 -15.71 43.54
CA LEU A 16 -24.52 -14.40 42.95
C LEU A 16 -24.26 -14.50 41.44
N THR A 17 -25.28 -14.83 40.66
CA THR A 17 -25.22 -14.74 39.19
C THR A 17 -25.19 -13.28 38.81
N HIS A 18 -24.01 -12.76 38.42
CA HIS A 18 -23.92 -11.47 37.74
C HIS A 18 -24.49 -11.65 36.31
N ALA A 19 -25.27 -10.68 35.85
CA ALA A 19 -25.74 -10.67 34.45
C ALA A 19 -24.53 -10.41 33.55
N THR A 20 -24.38 -11.19 32.48
CA THR A 20 -23.32 -11.00 31.49
C THR A 20 -23.48 -9.66 30.80
N LEU A 21 -22.47 -8.81 30.91
CA LEU A 21 -22.41 -7.53 30.22
C LEU A 21 -21.72 -7.68 28.87
N ILE A 22 -21.97 -6.74 27.95
CA ILE A 22 -21.20 -6.65 26.70
C ILE A 22 -19.71 -6.50 26.98
N THR A 23 -19.33 -5.77 28.03
CA THR A 23 -17.94 -5.63 28.46
C THR A 23 -17.31 -6.95 28.92
N ASP A 24 -18.11 -7.90 29.42
CA ASP A 24 -17.62 -9.24 29.77
C ASP A 24 -17.42 -10.11 28.52
N ILE A 25 -18.19 -9.86 27.46
CA ILE A 25 -18.05 -10.50 26.14
C ILE A 25 -16.83 -9.93 25.41
N GLN A 26 -16.66 -8.62 25.36
CA GLN A 26 -15.55 -7.98 24.66
C GLN A 26 -14.20 -8.24 25.36
N GLY A 27 -14.13 -8.07 26.69
CA GLY A 27 -12.88 -8.27 27.42
C GLY A 27 -11.78 -7.25 27.07
N THR A 28 -10.52 -7.59 27.37
CA THR A 28 -9.34 -6.70 27.20
C THR A 28 -8.32 -7.23 26.19
N THR A 29 -8.71 -8.19 25.35
CA THR A 29 -7.85 -8.89 24.39
C THR A 29 -8.57 -8.95 23.04
N PHE A 30 -7.87 -9.34 21.97
CA PHE A 30 -8.47 -9.44 20.63
C PHE A 30 -9.60 -10.47 20.55
N LEU A 31 -9.48 -11.59 21.28
CA LEU A 31 -10.52 -12.61 21.35
C LEU A 31 -11.34 -12.47 22.65
N SER A 32 -12.64 -12.70 22.53
CA SER A 32 -13.59 -12.76 23.62
C SER A 32 -13.21 -13.84 24.65
N PRO A 33 -13.22 -13.52 25.97
CA PRO A 33 -13.13 -14.54 27.02
C PRO A 33 -14.36 -15.46 27.07
N LEU A 34 -15.45 -15.11 26.38
CA LEU A 34 -16.70 -15.86 26.32
C LEU A 34 -16.91 -16.57 24.97
N ALA A 35 -15.93 -16.55 24.06
CA ALA A 35 -15.99 -17.26 22.79
C ALA A 35 -16.47 -18.72 22.93
N GLY A 36 -17.45 -19.11 22.13
CA GLY A 36 -18.10 -20.42 22.12
C GLY A 36 -19.10 -20.65 23.27
N GLN A 37 -19.31 -19.69 24.16
CA GLN A 37 -20.25 -19.82 25.28
C GLN A 37 -21.63 -19.26 24.91
N THR A 38 -22.67 -19.93 25.39
CA THR A 38 -24.03 -19.38 25.35
C THR A 38 -24.20 -18.33 26.44
N VAL A 39 -24.61 -17.13 26.04
CA VAL A 39 -24.95 -16.03 26.94
C VAL A 39 -26.45 -15.76 26.91
N SER A 40 -26.98 -15.27 28.02
CA SER A 40 -28.41 -14.98 28.16
C SER A 40 -28.63 -13.61 28.78
N ASP A 41 -29.67 -12.93 28.31
CA ASP A 41 -30.10 -11.62 28.79
C ASP A 41 -29.01 -10.53 28.76
N VAL A 42 -28.18 -10.54 27.72
CA VAL A 42 -27.24 -9.45 27.42
C VAL A 42 -28.05 -8.24 26.97
N THR A 43 -27.97 -7.13 27.70
CA THR A 43 -28.79 -5.94 27.42
C THR A 43 -27.98 -4.81 26.80
N GLY A 44 -28.59 -4.11 25.85
CA GLY A 44 -28.00 -2.98 25.16
C GLY A 44 -29.00 -2.21 24.31
N VAL A 45 -28.66 -0.98 23.95
CA VAL A 45 -29.45 -0.12 23.04
C VAL A 45 -28.99 -0.35 21.61
N VAL A 46 -29.90 -0.62 20.68
CA VAL A 46 -29.60 -0.74 19.26
C VAL A 46 -29.09 0.61 18.73
N THR A 47 -27.84 0.66 18.27
CA THR A 47 -27.18 1.88 17.77
C THR A 47 -27.18 1.96 16.25
N ALA A 48 -27.12 0.83 15.57
CA ALA A 48 -27.12 0.73 14.12
C ALA A 48 -27.72 -0.61 13.68
N LYS A 49 -28.12 -0.70 12.41
CA LYS A 49 -28.71 -1.89 11.80
C LYS A 49 -28.32 -1.94 10.33
N GLY A 50 -27.88 -3.12 9.88
CA GLY A 50 -27.64 -3.44 8.47
C GLY A 50 -28.50 -4.61 8.02
N ASP A 51 -28.17 -5.17 6.86
CA ASP A 51 -28.91 -6.29 6.27
C ASP A 51 -28.58 -7.64 6.92
N GLU A 52 -27.38 -7.78 7.50
CA GLU A 52 -26.88 -9.03 8.10
C GLU A 52 -26.81 -8.97 9.64
N GLY A 53 -27.41 -7.95 10.25
CA GLY A 53 -27.43 -7.84 11.71
C GLY A 53 -27.69 -6.43 12.22
N PHE A 54 -27.42 -6.25 13.51
CA PHE A 54 -27.55 -4.96 14.18
C PHE A 54 -26.55 -4.83 15.33
N TYR A 55 -26.28 -3.60 15.71
CA TYR A 55 -25.29 -3.24 16.72
C TYR A 55 -25.98 -2.78 17.99
N ILE A 56 -25.49 -3.22 19.14
CA ILE A 56 -25.99 -2.78 20.44
C ILE A 56 -24.88 -2.16 21.29
N SER A 57 -25.23 -1.13 22.07
CA SER A 57 -24.35 -0.50 23.06
C SER A 57 -24.86 -0.73 24.48
N GLY A 58 -24.01 -1.30 25.31
CA GLY A 58 -24.27 -1.63 26.71
C GLY A 58 -23.76 -0.56 27.68
N THR A 59 -23.56 -0.94 28.94
CA THR A 59 -22.96 -0.03 29.92
C THR A 59 -21.46 0.15 29.64
N PRO A 60 -20.93 1.38 29.55
CA PRO A 60 -19.51 1.62 29.32
C PRO A 60 -18.61 1.10 30.45
N SER A 61 -17.41 0.64 30.08
CA SER A 61 -16.31 0.37 31.01
C SER A 61 -15.50 1.63 31.29
N SER A 62 -14.88 1.72 32.47
CA SER A 62 -13.85 2.73 32.74
C SER A 62 -12.48 2.37 32.12
N ASP A 63 -12.32 1.11 31.73
CA ASP A 63 -11.14 0.61 31.03
C ASP A 63 -11.33 0.79 29.52
N VAL A 64 -10.52 1.65 28.91
CA VAL A 64 -10.62 2.02 27.48
C VAL A 64 -10.45 0.85 26.53
N ARG A 65 -9.81 -0.22 27.00
CA ARG A 65 -9.58 -1.45 26.23
C ARG A 65 -10.84 -2.24 25.98
N VAL A 66 -11.85 -2.06 26.84
CA VAL A 66 -13.05 -2.88 26.84
C VAL A 66 -14.16 -2.16 26.11
N SER A 67 -14.49 -2.63 24.90
CA SER A 67 -15.65 -2.14 24.16
C SER A 67 -16.95 -2.45 24.93
N ASN A 68 -17.92 -1.54 24.82
CA ASN A 68 -19.30 -1.77 25.22
C ASN A 68 -20.25 -1.86 24.01
N GLY A 69 -19.71 -1.95 22.80
CA GLY A 69 -20.42 -2.25 21.57
C GLY A 69 -20.36 -3.74 21.27
N LEU A 70 -21.37 -4.26 20.57
CA LEU A 70 -21.42 -5.66 20.14
C LEU A 70 -22.26 -5.79 18.88
N PHE A 71 -21.76 -6.54 17.91
CA PHE A 71 -22.53 -6.93 16.73
C PHE A 71 -23.36 -8.18 17.01
N ILE A 72 -24.61 -8.15 16.57
CA ILE A 72 -25.56 -9.25 16.67
C ILE A 72 -25.85 -9.73 15.26
N PHE A 73 -25.26 -10.87 14.89
CA PHE A 73 -25.41 -11.44 13.56
C PHE A 73 -26.79 -12.06 13.37
N THR A 74 -27.45 -11.72 12.26
CA THR A 74 -28.67 -12.40 11.81
C THR A 74 -29.02 -12.03 10.39
N GLU A 75 -29.29 -13.04 9.59
CA GLU A 75 -30.00 -12.90 8.31
C GLU A 75 -31.53 -13.07 8.48
N SER A 76 -32.00 -13.32 9.71
CA SER A 76 -33.43 -13.51 9.96
C SER A 76 -34.20 -12.19 9.85
N THR A 77 -34.91 -12.03 8.73
CA THR A 77 -35.84 -10.89 8.52
C THR A 77 -36.84 -10.73 9.66
N SER A 78 -37.30 -11.84 10.26
CA SER A 78 -38.22 -11.78 11.40
C SER A 78 -37.62 -11.15 12.67
N ILE A 79 -36.31 -11.29 12.88
CA ILE A 79 -35.58 -10.66 13.99
C ILE A 79 -35.30 -9.20 13.63
N LEU A 80 -34.78 -8.95 12.43
CA LEU A 80 -34.47 -7.61 11.95
C LEU A 80 -35.71 -6.71 11.95
N ASP A 81 -36.87 -7.18 11.47
CA ASP A 81 -38.13 -6.41 11.46
C ASP A 81 -38.67 -6.09 12.87
N LYS A 82 -38.22 -6.83 13.89
CA LYS A 82 -38.64 -6.65 15.28
C LYS A 82 -37.86 -5.54 15.99
N VAL A 83 -36.66 -5.21 15.53
CA VAL A 83 -35.76 -4.26 16.18
C VAL A 83 -35.63 -2.96 15.39
N ALA A 84 -35.58 -1.84 16.11
CA ALA A 84 -35.30 -0.52 15.58
C ALA A 84 -34.14 0.15 16.33
N VAL A 85 -33.41 1.04 15.65
CA VAL A 85 -32.41 1.91 16.30
C VAL A 85 -33.08 2.69 17.45
N GLY A 86 -32.45 2.71 18.61
CA GLY A 86 -32.97 3.28 19.85
C GLY A 86 -33.83 2.32 20.69
N ASP A 87 -34.00 1.07 20.28
CA ASP A 87 -34.59 0.03 21.13
C ASP A 87 -33.58 -0.47 22.17
N MET A 88 -34.01 -0.57 23.42
CA MET A 88 -33.33 -1.37 24.45
C MET A 88 -33.76 -2.82 24.28
N VAL A 89 -32.80 -3.70 24.02
CA VAL A 89 -33.03 -5.13 23.77
C VAL A 89 -32.35 -5.99 24.82
N SER A 90 -32.92 -7.18 25.06
CA SER A 90 -32.27 -8.31 25.70
C SER A 90 -31.94 -9.35 24.62
N VAL A 91 -30.68 -9.74 24.50
CA VAL A 91 -30.21 -10.71 23.52
C VAL A 91 -29.65 -11.93 24.24
N SER A 92 -29.97 -13.11 23.73
CA SER A 92 -29.35 -14.37 24.12
C SER A 92 -28.88 -15.08 22.86
N GLY A 93 -27.77 -15.82 22.92
CA GLY A 93 -27.16 -16.46 21.75
C GLY A 93 -25.82 -17.06 22.10
N VAL A 94 -25.00 -17.33 21.09
CA VAL A 94 -23.64 -17.86 21.26
C VAL A 94 -22.64 -16.77 20.90
N VAL A 95 -21.64 -16.55 21.76
CA VAL A 95 -20.55 -15.63 21.42
C VAL A 95 -19.62 -16.32 20.42
N THR A 96 -19.36 -15.69 19.28
CA THR A 96 -18.53 -16.23 18.20
C THR A 96 -17.39 -15.26 17.87
N GLU A 97 -16.26 -15.84 17.45
CA GLU A 97 -15.14 -15.12 16.82
C GLU A 97 -15.24 -15.34 15.31
N PHE A 98 -15.71 -14.34 14.59
CA PHE A 98 -15.99 -14.41 13.17
C PHE A 98 -14.81 -13.95 12.33
N ALA A 99 -14.54 -14.66 11.22
CA ALA A 99 -13.57 -14.26 10.21
C ALA A 99 -14.31 -13.96 8.91
N SER A 100 -14.10 -12.77 8.34
CA SER A 100 -14.68 -12.32 7.07
C SER A 100 -14.26 -13.16 5.86
N THR A 101 -13.12 -13.84 5.97
CA THR A 101 -12.62 -14.76 4.96
C THR A 101 -12.49 -16.16 5.53
N SER A 102 -12.81 -17.14 4.69
CA SER A 102 -12.54 -18.56 4.97
C SER A 102 -11.24 -19.05 4.32
N ASP A 103 -10.56 -18.16 3.60
CA ASP A 103 -9.29 -18.46 2.94
C ASP A 103 -8.18 -18.62 4.00
N PRO A 104 -7.56 -19.80 4.12
CA PRO A 104 -6.45 -20.01 5.05
C PRO A 104 -5.18 -19.24 4.67
N GLU A 105 -5.06 -18.71 3.45
CA GLU A 105 -3.95 -17.86 3.00
C GLU A 105 -4.15 -16.39 3.43
N GLU A 106 -5.40 -15.94 3.55
CA GLU A 106 -5.77 -14.66 4.15
C GLU A 106 -5.99 -14.83 5.66
N SER A 107 -4.92 -14.71 6.45
CA SER A 107 -5.03 -14.77 7.90
C SER A 107 -5.51 -13.42 8.45
N ASP A 108 -6.80 -13.13 8.33
CA ASP A 108 -7.48 -12.03 9.03
C ASP A 108 -7.53 -12.28 10.54
N ILE A 109 -7.63 -11.22 11.36
CA ILE A 109 -8.06 -11.38 12.76
C ILE A 109 -9.59 -11.58 12.80
N LYS A 110 -10.12 -11.84 14.00
CA LYS A 110 -11.54 -12.14 14.18
C LYS A 110 -12.28 -11.02 14.89
N GLY A 111 -13.53 -10.80 14.48
CA GLY A 111 -14.46 -9.91 15.16
C GLY A 111 -15.35 -10.68 16.15
N THR A 112 -15.65 -10.06 17.29
CA THR A 112 -16.54 -10.65 18.30
C THR A 112 -18.01 -10.34 18.00
N GLU A 113 -18.84 -11.39 17.93
CA GLU A 113 -20.28 -11.24 17.68
C GLU A 113 -21.14 -12.21 18.50
N ILE A 114 -22.47 -12.02 18.46
CA ILE A 114 -23.45 -13.02 18.90
C ILE A 114 -24.15 -13.65 17.71
N ASP A 115 -24.02 -14.97 17.60
CA ASP A 115 -24.73 -15.84 16.68
C ASP A 115 -26.02 -16.42 17.25
N ASP A 116 -26.87 -16.91 16.34
CA ASP A 116 -28.16 -17.56 16.62
C ASP A 116 -29.01 -16.78 17.64
N PRO A 117 -29.23 -15.46 17.46
CA PRO A 117 -29.77 -14.62 18.52
C PRO A 117 -31.26 -14.87 18.75
N THR A 118 -31.65 -14.82 20.02
CA THR A 118 -33.03 -14.58 20.45
C THR A 118 -33.12 -13.18 21.04
N VAL A 119 -34.01 -12.36 20.47
CA VAL A 119 -34.10 -10.93 20.82
C VAL A 119 -35.45 -10.57 21.45
N VAL A 120 -35.42 -9.85 22.55
CA VAL A 120 -36.60 -9.26 23.21
C VAL A 120 -36.43 -7.74 23.30
N VAL A 121 -37.29 -6.99 22.62
CA VAL A 121 -37.36 -5.52 22.78
C VAL A 121 -38.04 -5.22 24.12
N GLN A 122 -37.32 -4.52 24.99
CA GLN A 122 -37.79 -4.16 26.33
C GLN A 122 -38.44 -2.79 26.36
N SER A 123 -37.88 -1.82 25.64
CA SER A 123 -38.39 -0.45 25.53
C SER A 123 -37.75 0.26 24.34
N SER A 124 -38.29 1.42 23.94
CA SER A 124 -37.87 2.16 22.74
C SER A 124 -37.63 3.64 23.05
N GLY A 125 -36.94 4.34 22.15
CA GLY A 125 -36.70 5.79 22.24
C GLY A 125 -35.48 6.16 23.07
N HIS A 126 -34.55 5.21 23.25
CA HIS A 126 -33.24 5.46 23.87
C HIS A 126 -32.29 6.09 22.87
N THR A 127 -31.30 6.83 23.36
CA THR A 127 -30.24 7.40 22.55
C THR A 127 -28.88 7.02 23.12
N VAL A 128 -27.92 6.79 22.24
CA VAL A 128 -26.52 6.57 22.57
C VAL A 128 -25.73 7.69 21.93
N ALA A 129 -24.91 8.40 22.72
CA ALA A 129 -24.02 9.41 22.17
C ALA A 129 -22.82 8.71 21.52
N PRO A 130 -22.44 9.05 20.28
CA PRO A 130 -21.26 8.50 19.66
C PRO A 130 -19.99 8.96 20.38
N ILE A 131 -18.95 8.13 20.36
CA ILE A 131 -17.62 8.49 20.82
C ILE A 131 -16.95 9.34 19.74
N VAL A 132 -16.55 10.56 20.08
CA VAL A 132 -15.81 11.43 19.17
C VAL A 132 -14.33 11.05 19.17
N ILE A 133 -13.85 10.49 18.07
CA ILE A 133 -12.44 10.12 17.88
C ILE A 133 -11.59 11.39 17.79
N GLY A 134 -10.36 11.34 18.32
CA GLY A 134 -9.45 12.49 18.42
C GLY A 134 -9.60 13.29 19.72
N THR A 135 -10.54 12.93 20.61
CA THR A 135 -10.79 13.64 21.86
C THR A 135 -10.51 12.77 23.09
N GLY A 136 -10.08 13.41 24.19
CA GLY A 136 -9.84 12.73 25.46
C GLY A 136 -8.78 11.62 25.37
N ASN A 137 -9.18 10.39 25.67
CA ASN A 137 -8.34 9.19 25.59
C ASN A 137 -8.65 8.32 24.35
N ARG A 138 -9.33 8.88 23.35
CA ARG A 138 -9.69 8.22 22.09
C ARG A 138 -8.95 8.85 20.90
N ILE A 139 -7.63 8.96 21.02
CA ILE A 139 -6.74 9.48 19.98
C ILE A 139 -6.02 8.27 19.35
N PRO A 140 -6.17 8.01 18.03
CA PRO A 140 -5.46 6.93 17.39
C PRO A 140 -3.93 7.10 17.52
N PRO A 141 -3.18 6.02 17.82
CA PRO A 141 -1.72 6.03 17.69
C PRO A 141 -1.32 6.27 16.24
N THR A 142 -0.16 6.88 16.03
CA THR A 142 0.30 7.32 14.69
C THR A 142 1.55 6.60 14.22
N GLN A 143 1.90 5.42 14.76
CA GLN A 143 3.16 4.75 14.40
C GLN A 143 3.01 3.23 14.36
N ALA A 144 2.98 2.59 15.52
CA ALA A 144 2.99 1.13 15.60
C ALA A 144 1.59 0.54 15.36
N LEU A 145 1.52 -0.50 14.53
CA LEU A 145 0.29 -1.28 14.32
C LEU A 145 0.03 -2.24 15.48
N SER A 146 1.05 -2.99 15.90
CA SER A 146 0.95 -4.03 16.93
C SER A 146 2.23 -4.18 17.75
N ALA A 147 2.09 -4.58 19.02
CA ALA A 147 3.20 -5.00 19.87
C ALA A 147 3.97 -6.22 19.34
N LEU A 148 3.36 -6.96 18.41
CA LEU A 148 3.90 -8.19 17.82
C LEU A 148 4.74 -7.94 16.57
N ASP A 149 4.84 -6.69 16.11
CA ASP A 149 5.71 -6.28 14.99
C ASP A 149 7.16 -6.14 15.44
N VAL A 150 7.73 -7.27 15.86
CA VAL A 150 9.06 -7.31 16.46
C VAL A 150 10.12 -7.34 15.36
N GLY A 151 11.03 -6.38 15.40
CA GLY A 151 12.22 -6.35 14.56
C GLY A 151 12.71 -4.93 14.30
N PRO A 152 13.86 -4.78 13.60
CA PRO A 152 14.47 -3.48 13.35
C PRO A 152 13.66 -2.58 12.40
N GLN A 153 12.67 -3.12 11.68
CA GLN A 153 11.82 -2.41 10.72
C GLN A 153 10.32 -2.52 11.08
N GLY A 154 9.99 -2.85 12.34
CA GLY A 154 8.60 -2.98 12.81
C GLY A 154 7.77 -3.90 11.92
N TRP A 155 6.67 -3.37 11.37
CA TRP A 155 5.72 -4.08 10.52
C TRP A 155 6.31 -4.54 9.15
N LEU A 156 7.45 -3.97 8.74
CA LEU A 156 8.19 -4.39 7.55
C LEU A 156 9.35 -5.36 7.87
N SER A 157 9.52 -5.75 9.14
CA SER A 157 10.61 -6.66 9.54
C SER A 157 10.45 -8.04 8.92
N VAL A 158 11.57 -8.57 8.43
CA VAL A 158 11.68 -9.96 7.98
C VAL A 158 12.43 -10.83 9.01
N PRO A 159 12.12 -12.14 9.12
CA PRO A 159 11.03 -12.84 8.45
C PRO A 159 9.65 -12.37 8.93
N ASN A 160 8.68 -12.29 8.02
CA ASN A 160 7.28 -11.98 8.33
C ASN A 160 6.58 -13.17 9.00
N ASN A 161 5.34 -12.98 9.47
CA ASN A 161 4.47 -14.05 10.01
C ASN A 161 5.16 -14.96 11.05
N VAL A 162 5.97 -14.38 11.93
CA VAL A 162 6.67 -15.11 13.00
C VAL A 162 5.79 -15.28 14.25
N SER A 163 4.72 -14.50 14.34
CA SER A 163 3.70 -14.60 15.37
C SER A 163 2.32 -14.32 14.77
N GLN A 164 1.26 -14.66 15.51
CA GLN A 164 -0.12 -14.44 15.10
C GLN A 164 -0.91 -13.83 16.26
N VAL A 165 -1.67 -12.77 15.98
CA VAL A 165 -2.48 -12.03 16.97
C VAL A 165 -3.41 -12.98 17.73
N ASP A 166 -4.19 -13.81 17.03
CA ASP A 166 -5.16 -14.72 17.65
C ASP A 166 -4.50 -15.80 18.52
N LYS A 167 -3.28 -16.21 18.14
CA LYS A 167 -2.55 -17.26 18.87
C LYS A 167 -1.92 -16.74 20.15
N VAL A 168 -1.42 -15.51 20.12
CA VAL A 168 -0.86 -14.85 21.30
C VAL A 168 -1.97 -14.29 22.19
N ASN A 169 -3.02 -13.76 21.56
CA ASN A 169 -4.14 -13.04 22.13
C ASN A 169 -3.69 -11.99 23.18
N PRO A 170 -2.84 -11.01 22.77
CA PRO A 170 -2.27 -10.06 23.69
C PRO A 170 -3.34 -9.18 24.34
N THR A 171 -3.04 -8.69 25.54
CA THR A 171 -3.86 -7.63 26.16
C THR A 171 -3.67 -6.34 25.39
N LEU A 172 -4.77 -5.69 25.03
CA LEU A 172 -4.77 -4.46 24.24
C LEU A 172 -4.03 -3.32 24.95
N VAL A 173 -3.30 -2.51 24.18
CA VAL A 173 -2.70 -1.24 24.58
C VAL A 173 -3.08 -0.13 23.57
N PRO A 174 -4.34 0.34 23.58
CA PRO A 174 -4.89 1.30 22.60
C PRO A 174 -4.15 2.63 22.46
N ALA A 175 -3.35 3.01 23.47
CA ALA A 175 -2.59 4.25 23.43
C ALA A 175 -1.31 4.14 22.59
N ASP A 176 -0.83 2.91 22.36
CA ASP A 176 0.48 2.65 21.76
C ASP A 176 0.35 1.98 20.38
N TYR A 177 -0.70 1.18 20.15
CA TYR A 177 -0.85 0.37 18.94
C TYR A 177 -2.18 0.62 18.22
N GLY A 178 -2.11 0.86 16.91
CA GLY A 178 -3.26 1.16 16.06
C GLY A 178 -4.32 0.06 16.02
N MET A 179 -3.90 -1.20 15.86
CA MET A 179 -4.85 -2.32 15.84
C MET A 179 -5.58 -2.45 17.18
N ASP A 180 -4.86 -2.28 18.29
CA ASP A 180 -5.42 -2.32 19.64
C ASP A 180 -6.41 -1.17 19.88
N PHE A 181 -6.13 0.00 19.30
CA PHE A 181 -7.01 1.16 19.36
C PHE A 181 -8.36 0.86 18.71
N TRP A 182 -8.35 0.41 17.46
CA TRP A 182 -9.56 0.11 16.71
C TRP A 182 -10.30 -1.11 17.27
N SER A 183 -9.59 -2.15 17.70
CA SER A 183 -10.17 -3.29 18.44
C SER A 183 -10.95 -2.85 19.68
N SER A 184 -10.41 -1.91 20.46
CA SER A 184 -11.06 -1.41 21.67
C SER A 184 -12.37 -0.63 21.44
N LEU A 185 -12.68 -0.33 20.17
CA LEU A 185 -13.88 0.35 19.72
C LEU A 185 -14.85 -0.57 18.97
N GLU A 186 -14.54 -1.86 18.80
CA GLU A 186 -15.35 -2.78 18.02
C GLU A 186 -16.84 -2.77 18.44
N GLY A 187 -17.73 -2.60 17.47
CA GLY A 187 -19.17 -2.49 17.63
C GLY A 187 -19.66 -1.17 18.25
N GLN A 188 -18.78 -0.24 18.63
CA GLN A 188 -19.17 1.04 19.22
C GLN A 188 -19.60 2.04 18.13
N LEU A 189 -20.58 2.88 18.49
CA LEU A 189 -20.94 4.04 17.70
C LEU A 189 -19.91 5.16 17.90
N VAL A 190 -19.28 5.61 16.82
CA VAL A 190 -18.22 6.62 16.80
C VAL A 190 -18.52 7.76 15.84
N THR A 191 -17.86 8.90 16.04
CA THR A 191 -17.86 10.02 15.09
C THR A 191 -16.43 10.43 14.75
N VAL A 192 -16.14 10.49 13.46
CA VAL A 192 -14.95 11.13 12.87
C VAL A 192 -15.32 12.57 12.50
N THR A 193 -14.70 13.55 13.14
CA THR A 193 -14.95 14.98 12.89
C THR A 193 -13.97 15.56 11.88
N SER A 194 -14.46 16.41 10.99
CA SER A 194 -13.68 17.01 9.89
C SER A 194 -12.83 16.00 9.08
N PRO A 195 -13.40 14.89 8.59
CA PRO A 195 -12.63 13.88 7.86
C PRO A 195 -11.98 14.43 6.59
N VAL A 196 -10.75 13.96 6.33
CA VAL A 196 -9.98 14.17 5.11
C VAL A 196 -9.66 12.81 4.50
N SER A 197 -9.97 12.64 3.21
CA SER A 197 -9.63 11.42 2.50
C SER A 197 -8.16 11.36 2.14
N VAL A 198 -7.55 10.19 2.32
CA VAL A 198 -6.12 9.94 2.14
C VAL A 198 -5.81 9.03 0.94
N ALA A 199 -6.83 8.65 0.17
CA ALA A 199 -6.70 7.81 -1.03
C ALA A 199 -7.90 8.00 -1.98
N PHE A 200 -7.87 7.33 -3.13
CA PHE A 200 -9.06 7.12 -3.96
C PHE A 200 -9.98 6.06 -3.33
N PRO A 201 -11.28 6.04 -3.69
CA PRO A 201 -12.13 4.92 -3.31
C PRO A 201 -11.72 3.64 -4.06
N ASP A 202 -11.98 2.50 -3.43
CA ASP A 202 -11.84 1.19 -4.06
C ASP A 202 -13.02 0.88 -5.01
N SER A 203 -13.06 -0.35 -5.55
CA SER A 203 -14.14 -0.79 -6.45
C SER A 203 -15.51 -0.91 -5.78
N PHE A 204 -15.57 -0.90 -4.45
CA PHE A 204 -16.78 -0.96 -3.64
C PHE A 204 -17.24 0.44 -3.17
N ALA A 205 -16.54 1.51 -3.59
CA ALA A 205 -16.75 2.87 -3.12
C ALA A 205 -16.45 3.06 -1.62
N GLU A 206 -15.61 2.20 -1.06
CA GLU A 206 -15.02 2.33 0.28
C GLU A 206 -13.76 3.20 0.17
N PHE A 207 -13.44 3.96 1.22
CA PHE A 207 -12.31 4.90 1.14
C PHE A 207 -11.69 5.20 2.50
N TRP A 208 -10.40 5.51 2.49
CA TRP A 208 -9.63 5.82 3.69
C TRP A 208 -9.73 7.29 4.09
N VAL A 209 -9.84 7.55 5.39
CA VAL A 209 -9.83 8.90 5.98
C VAL A 209 -8.97 9.00 7.24
N VAL A 210 -8.56 10.23 7.52
CA VAL A 210 -8.18 10.71 8.86
C VAL A 210 -9.17 11.78 9.32
N GLY A 211 -9.32 11.99 10.62
CA GLY A 211 -10.11 13.08 11.19
C GLY A 211 -9.26 14.13 11.90
N ASP A 212 -9.92 14.96 12.71
CA ASP A 212 -9.28 16.00 13.53
C ASP A 212 -8.50 15.42 14.73
N TRP A 213 -7.41 14.72 14.45
CA TRP A 213 -6.44 14.20 15.42
C TRP A 213 -5.00 14.33 14.89
N PRO A 214 -3.97 14.14 15.74
CA PRO A 214 -2.59 14.11 15.27
C PRO A 214 -2.38 13.01 14.23
N VAL A 215 -1.68 13.35 13.15
CA VAL A 215 -1.28 12.43 12.08
C VAL A 215 0.23 12.56 11.85
N THR A 216 0.87 11.50 11.39
CA THR A 216 2.23 11.50 10.83
C THR A 216 2.18 11.18 9.34
N GLY A 217 3.30 11.26 8.63
CA GLY A 217 3.32 11.01 7.19
C GLY A 217 2.57 12.02 6.29
N LEU A 218 1.84 13.01 6.84
CA LEU A 218 0.98 13.91 6.06
C LEU A 218 1.76 14.67 4.97
N ASN A 219 1.43 14.37 3.73
CA ASN A 219 1.99 15.03 2.56
C ASN A 219 1.19 16.28 2.16
N SER A 220 1.75 17.08 1.26
CA SER A 220 1.17 18.36 0.82
C SER A 220 -0.19 18.24 0.12
N ARG A 221 -0.60 17.02 -0.25
CA ARG A 221 -1.87 16.72 -0.95
C ARG A 221 -2.91 16.07 -0.05
N GLY A 222 -2.60 15.87 1.23
CA GLY A 222 -3.52 15.32 2.21
C GLY A 222 -3.53 13.79 2.33
N GLY A 223 -2.59 13.10 1.68
CA GLY A 223 -2.33 11.68 1.91
C GLY A 223 -1.34 11.45 3.05
N LEU A 224 -1.19 10.20 3.48
CA LEU A 224 -0.22 9.79 4.49
C LEU A 224 0.87 8.95 3.85
N SER A 225 2.09 9.47 3.80
CA SER A 225 3.23 8.77 3.22
C SER A 225 3.86 7.82 4.25
N ILE A 226 4.27 6.63 3.81
CA ILE A 226 5.12 5.75 4.63
C ILE A 226 6.43 6.50 4.89
N THR A 227 6.79 6.65 6.16
CA THR A 227 8.02 7.35 6.57
C THR A 227 8.64 6.67 7.78
N LEU A 228 9.87 7.02 8.12
CA LEU A 228 10.47 6.60 9.38
C LEU A 228 9.98 7.48 10.54
N GLY A 229 9.49 6.82 11.58
CA GLY A 229 9.12 7.41 12.86
C GLY A 229 10.30 8.03 13.62
N PRO A 230 10.04 8.75 14.72
CA PRO A 230 11.09 9.31 15.58
C PRO A 230 12.03 8.26 16.20
N ASP A 231 11.62 7.00 16.26
CA ASP A 231 12.39 5.85 16.72
C ASP A 231 13.17 5.14 15.59
N GLY A 232 13.03 5.63 14.35
CA GLY A 232 13.64 5.05 13.15
C GLY A 232 12.91 3.81 12.63
N ILE A 233 11.69 3.53 13.08
CA ILE A 233 10.85 2.42 12.60
C ILE A 233 9.87 2.93 11.54
N PRO A 234 9.61 2.17 10.46
CA PRO A 234 8.61 2.54 9.47
C PRO A 234 7.21 2.70 10.06
N ASP A 235 6.57 3.81 9.72
CA ASP A 235 5.20 4.15 10.07
C ASP A 235 4.24 3.54 9.06
N ALA A 236 3.23 2.80 9.55
CA ALA A 236 2.18 2.20 8.71
C ALA A 236 0.91 3.06 8.61
N ASN A 237 0.95 4.27 9.17
CA ASN A 237 -0.16 5.20 9.27
C ASN A 237 -1.43 4.60 9.93
N PRO A 238 -1.31 3.98 11.14
CA PRO A 238 -2.43 3.31 11.83
C PRO A 238 -3.60 4.22 12.21
N GLU A 239 -3.42 5.53 12.16
CA GLU A 239 -4.43 6.53 12.49
C GLU A 239 -5.46 6.77 11.38
N ALA A 240 -5.23 6.22 10.19
CA ALA A 240 -6.22 6.19 9.13
C ALA A 240 -7.22 5.04 9.32
N VAL A 241 -8.44 5.25 8.86
CA VAL A 241 -9.53 4.26 8.94
C VAL A 241 -10.32 4.22 7.65
N ILE A 242 -10.69 3.02 7.23
CA ILE A 242 -11.52 2.81 6.04
C ILE A 242 -13.00 3.03 6.37
N ILE A 243 -13.68 3.72 5.48
CA ILE A 243 -15.11 4.00 5.54
C ILE A 243 -15.80 3.03 4.59
N GLY A 244 -16.59 2.13 5.15
CA GLY A 244 -17.33 1.12 4.39
C GLY A 244 -18.67 1.62 3.87
N ASP A 245 -19.51 0.68 3.47
CA ASP A 245 -20.85 0.95 2.95
C ASP A 245 -21.79 1.59 4.00
N PRO A 246 -22.55 2.64 3.62
CA PRO A 246 -23.56 3.22 4.49
C PRO A 246 -24.71 2.27 4.82
N LEU A 247 -24.98 2.11 6.12
CA LEU A 247 -26.00 1.19 6.63
C LEU A 247 -27.44 1.57 6.26
N ASP A 248 -27.70 2.81 5.82
CA ASP A 248 -29.00 3.25 5.31
C ASP A 248 -29.19 3.03 3.80
N GLY A 249 -28.21 2.43 3.12
CA GLY A 249 -28.21 2.17 1.68
C GLY A 249 -27.97 3.41 0.81
N THR A 250 -27.55 4.53 1.40
CA THR A 250 -26.99 5.65 0.62
C THR A 250 -25.62 5.27 0.05
N THR A 251 -25.17 6.00 -0.98
CA THR A 251 -23.88 5.71 -1.65
C THR A 251 -22.83 6.70 -1.17
N ASN A 252 -21.64 6.18 -0.86
CA ASN A 252 -20.47 6.99 -0.55
C ASN A 252 -20.13 7.95 -1.70
N PRO A 253 -19.63 9.15 -1.41
CA PRO A 253 -19.23 10.09 -2.45
C PRO A 253 -17.93 9.65 -3.13
N VAL A 254 -17.70 10.15 -4.33
CA VAL A 254 -16.37 10.08 -4.96
C VAL A 254 -15.40 10.95 -4.16
N VAL A 255 -14.26 10.38 -3.79
CA VAL A 255 -13.18 11.05 -3.07
C VAL A 255 -11.84 10.88 -3.78
N SER A 256 -10.87 11.67 -3.35
CA SER A 256 -9.46 11.60 -3.73
C SER A 256 -8.62 12.24 -2.63
N LEU A 257 -7.29 12.21 -2.76
CA LEU A 257 -6.36 12.82 -1.81
C LEU A 257 -6.78 14.24 -1.42
N GLY A 258 -6.93 14.46 -0.11
CA GLY A 258 -7.21 15.78 0.47
C GLY A 258 -8.67 16.24 0.35
N VAL A 259 -9.58 15.42 -0.17
CA VAL A 259 -11.02 15.72 -0.14
C VAL A 259 -11.49 15.82 1.31
N THR A 260 -12.12 16.95 1.66
CA THR A 260 -12.71 17.13 2.99
C THR A 260 -14.20 16.76 2.96
N LEU A 261 -14.65 16.14 4.04
CA LEU A 261 -15.97 15.54 4.15
C LEU A 261 -16.73 16.08 5.37
N SER A 262 -18.06 15.99 5.35
CA SER A 262 -18.86 16.17 6.57
C SER A 262 -18.54 15.10 7.59
N ASP A 263 -18.72 15.40 8.88
CA ASP A 263 -18.53 14.43 9.97
C ASP A 263 -19.20 13.08 9.66
N ILE A 264 -18.46 12.00 9.89
CA ILE A 264 -18.91 10.63 9.66
C ILE A 264 -19.28 10.04 11.02
N THR A 265 -20.52 9.59 11.17
CA THR A 265 -20.96 8.83 12.35
C THR A 265 -21.33 7.43 11.92
N GLY A 266 -20.78 6.43 12.59
CA GLY A 266 -20.90 5.03 12.19
C GLY A 266 -20.51 4.06 13.30
N VAL A 267 -20.55 2.78 13.01
CA VAL A 267 -20.11 1.71 13.93
C VAL A 267 -18.79 1.12 13.48
N VAL A 268 -17.91 0.82 14.42
CA VAL A 268 -16.63 0.16 14.11
C VAL A 268 -16.85 -1.34 13.92
N GLN A 269 -16.34 -1.91 12.83
CA GLN A 269 -16.39 -3.35 12.55
C GLN A 269 -15.06 -3.81 11.98
N TYR A 270 -14.55 -4.96 12.40
CA TYR A 270 -13.47 -5.62 11.67
C TYR A 270 -14.04 -6.48 10.55
N GLN A 271 -13.57 -6.27 9.32
CA GLN A 271 -13.94 -7.06 8.15
C GLN A 271 -12.88 -6.92 7.05
N PHE A 272 -12.75 -7.92 6.19
CA PHE A 272 -11.86 -7.92 5.01
C PHE A 272 -10.44 -7.45 5.32
N GLY A 273 -9.86 -7.93 6.42
CA GLY A 273 -8.51 -7.59 6.84
C GLY A 273 -8.35 -6.26 7.57
N PHE A 274 -9.37 -5.40 7.71
CA PHE A 274 -9.23 -4.06 8.28
C PHE A 274 -10.32 -3.70 9.29
N TYR A 275 -10.05 -2.69 10.12
CA TYR A 275 -11.09 -2.02 10.90
C TYR A 275 -11.78 -0.94 10.06
N TYR A 276 -13.07 -1.14 9.86
CA TYR A 276 -13.98 -0.25 9.16
C TYR A 276 -14.77 0.63 10.14
N ILE A 277 -15.14 1.82 9.69
CA ILE A 277 -16.33 2.50 10.18
C ILE A 277 -17.42 2.33 9.14
N LEU A 278 -18.50 1.64 9.49
CA LEU A 278 -19.71 1.57 8.68
C LEU A 278 -20.58 2.80 8.97
N PRO A 279 -20.67 3.77 8.06
CA PRO A 279 -21.39 5.00 8.33
C PRO A 279 -22.90 4.74 8.45
N LEU A 280 -23.58 5.46 9.34
CA LEU A 280 -25.04 5.40 9.42
C LEU A 280 -25.71 5.95 8.16
N THR A 281 -25.04 6.88 7.48
CA THR A 281 -25.45 7.52 6.23
C THR A 281 -24.21 8.06 5.52
N ALA A 282 -24.22 8.09 4.19
CA ALA A 282 -23.09 8.54 3.40
C ALA A 282 -22.67 9.99 3.80
N PRO A 283 -21.36 10.25 3.95
CA PRO A 283 -20.87 11.60 4.13
C PRO A 283 -21.03 12.44 2.86
N LYS A 284 -20.88 13.75 3.01
CA LYS A 284 -20.91 14.72 1.91
C LYS A 284 -19.54 15.32 1.70
N VAL A 285 -19.12 15.45 0.44
CA VAL A 285 -17.95 16.25 0.06
C VAL A 285 -18.19 17.70 0.40
N LEU A 286 -17.27 18.30 1.15
CA LEU A 286 -17.23 19.72 1.47
C LEU A 286 -16.29 20.47 0.52
N THR A 287 -15.08 19.95 0.30
CA THR A 287 -14.11 20.51 -0.65
C THR A 287 -13.33 19.43 -1.37
N THR A 288 -13.05 19.65 -2.65
CA THR A 288 -12.10 18.86 -3.44
C THR A 288 -10.89 19.74 -3.76
N PRO A 289 -9.65 19.29 -3.47
CA PRO A 289 -8.46 20.00 -3.90
C PRO A 289 -8.41 20.18 -5.43
N PRO A 290 -7.75 21.23 -5.94
CA PRO A 290 -7.46 21.32 -7.36
C PRO A 290 -6.51 20.18 -7.76
N ASP A 291 -6.71 19.62 -8.94
CA ASP A 291 -5.94 18.52 -9.55
C ASP A 291 -4.87 19.02 -10.53
N THR A 292 -4.55 20.31 -10.49
CA THR A 292 -3.58 20.91 -11.40
C THR A 292 -2.16 20.70 -10.90
N VAL A 293 -1.41 19.85 -11.61
CA VAL A 293 0.00 19.57 -11.31
C VAL A 293 0.91 20.45 -12.17
N PRO A 294 1.87 21.20 -11.60
CA PRO A 294 2.84 21.94 -12.40
C PRO A 294 3.81 20.99 -13.12
N PRO A 295 4.46 21.43 -14.21
CA PRO A 295 5.58 20.70 -14.79
C PRO A 295 6.78 20.65 -13.85
N THR A 296 7.71 19.75 -14.12
CA THR A 296 8.99 19.72 -13.40
C THR A 296 9.72 21.07 -13.50
N ASN A 297 10.43 21.43 -12.44
CA ASN A 297 11.36 22.56 -12.48
C ASN A 297 12.79 22.14 -12.88
N ILE A 298 13.03 20.83 -13.02
CA ILE A 298 14.31 20.27 -13.45
C ILE A 298 14.45 20.56 -14.94
N THR A 299 15.44 21.39 -15.27
CA THR A 299 15.80 21.71 -16.64
C THR A 299 17.30 21.56 -16.84
N ALA A 300 17.68 21.32 -18.09
CA ALA A 300 19.08 21.21 -18.52
C ALA A 300 19.30 22.07 -19.76
N ASP A 301 20.50 22.65 -19.88
CA ASP A 301 20.93 23.25 -21.14
C ASP A 301 21.14 22.12 -22.16
N ILE A 302 20.37 22.15 -23.25
CA ILE A 302 20.46 21.14 -24.31
C ILE A 302 21.84 21.11 -24.98
N THR A 303 22.68 22.14 -24.79
CA THR A 303 24.06 22.17 -25.30
C THR A 303 25.09 21.65 -24.31
N ASP A 304 24.74 21.49 -23.04
CA ASP A 304 25.60 20.82 -22.06
C ASP A 304 25.61 19.31 -22.35
N ILE A 305 26.76 18.82 -22.79
CA ILE A 305 26.98 17.41 -23.15
C ILE A 305 27.27 16.53 -21.94
N CYS A 306 27.51 17.13 -20.78
CA CYS A 306 27.78 16.42 -19.54
C CYS A 306 26.52 16.20 -18.70
N ILE A 307 25.42 16.90 -18.99
CA ILE A 307 24.15 16.69 -18.32
C ILE A 307 23.28 15.75 -19.14
N VAL A 308 22.66 14.79 -18.45
CA VAL A 308 21.59 13.94 -18.96
C VAL A 308 20.39 14.10 -18.04
N THR A 309 19.23 14.48 -18.58
CA THR A 309 17.95 14.35 -17.87
C THR A 309 17.39 12.96 -18.09
N PHE A 310 16.80 12.37 -17.05
CA PHE A 310 16.13 11.08 -17.16
C PHE A 310 14.69 11.16 -16.66
N GLY A 311 13.81 10.35 -17.23
CA GLY A 311 12.49 10.07 -16.68
C GLY A 311 12.40 8.62 -16.24
N ASP A 312 11.57 8.34 -15.23
CA ASP A 312 11.18 6.99 -14.83
C ASP A 312 9.65 6.94 -14.77
N TYR A 313 9.05 5.98 -15.46
CA TYR A 313 7.60 5.92 -15.59
C TYR A 313 7.09 4.50 -15.87
N ASN A 314 6.51 3.88 -14.85
CA ASN A 314 5.62 2.74 -15.00
C ASN A 314 4.32 3.23 -15.65
N VAL A 315 3.94 2.67 -16.80
CA VAL A 315 2.81 3.15 -17.62
C VAL A 315 1.58 2.22 -17.60
N ASP A 316 1.50 1.29 -16.64
CA ASP A 316 0.35 0.40 -16.37
C ASP A 316 -0.19 -0.38 -17.59
N ASN A 317 0.29 -1.63 -17.80
CA ASN A 317 -0.21 -2.54 -18.84
C ASN A 317 -0.32 -1.91 -20.23
N PHE A 318 0.72 -1.18 -20.63
CA PHE A 318 0.65 -0.23 -21.73
C PHE A 318 0.78 -0.89 -23.11
N SER A 319 -0.29 -0.84 -23.90
CA SER A 319 -0.40 -1.45 -25.24
C SER A 319 -0.54 -0.41 -26.38
N PRO A 320 -0.41 -0.79 -27.67
CA PRO A 320 -0.41 0.18 -28.76
C PRO A 320 -1.74 0.87 -29.03
N THR A 321 -2.84 0.33 -28.50
CA THR A 321 -4.20 0.89 -28.63
C THR A 321 -4.77 1.36 -27.30
N ASP A 322 -3.91 1.48 -26.28
CA ASP A 322 -4.32 1.90 -24.96
C ASP A 322 -4.99 3.29 -24.99
N PRO A 323 -6.20 3.47 -24.41
CA PRO A 323 -6.84 4.77 -24.29
C PRO A 323 -6.00 5.83 -23.56
N GLN A 324 -5.10 5.43 -22.66
CA GLN A 324 -4.22 6.29 -21.88
C GLN A 324 -2.98 6.75 -22.68
N LEU A 325 -2.64 6.13 -23.81
CA LEU A 325 -1.47 6.48 -24.63
C LEU A 325 -1.34 7.99 -24.93
N PRO A 326 -2.40 8.70 -25.37
CA PRO A 326 -2.33 10.14 -25.58
C PRO A 326 -2.06 10.93 -24.29
N VAL A 327 -2.53 10.44 -23.14
CA VAL A 327 -2.34 11.08 -21.83
C VAL A 327 -0.91 10.89 -21.36
N VAL A 328 -0.37 9.68 -21.41
CA VAL A 328 1.04 9.37 -21.11
C VAL A 328 1.98 10.20 -21.99
N ALA A 329 1.73 10.24 -23.31
CA ALA A 329 2.50 11.07 -24.24
C ALA A 329 2.44 12.56 -23.87
N ASN A 330 1.26 13.05 -23.49
CA ASN A 330 1.10 14.42 -23.02
C ASN A 330 1.87 14.67 -21.72
N GLN A 331 1.82 13.76 -20.75
CA GLN A 331 2.54 13.90 -19.49
C GLN A 331 4.06 13.95 -19.68
N ILE A 332 4.62 13.09 -20.53
CA ILE A 332 6.05 13.12 -20.90
C ILE A 332 6.44 14.49 -21.50
N VAL A 333 5.58 15.08 -22.31
CA VAL A 333 5.86 16.36 -22.99
C VAL A 333 5.67 17.55 -22.05
N THR A 334 4.53 17.62 -21.36
CA THR A 334 4.13 18.83 -20.63
C THR A 334 4.62 18.82 -19.20
N HIS A 335 4.73 17.66 -18.55
CA HIS A 335 5.12 17.57 -17.15
C HIS A 335 6.58 17.15 -16.97
N LEU A 336 7.06 16.19 -17.76
CA LEU A 336 8.46 15.73 -17.68
C LEU A 336 9.42 16.54 -18.56
N LEU A 337 8.89 17.41 -19.43
CA LEU A 337 9.65 18.27 -20.33
C LEU A 337 10.64 17.51 -21.23
N THR A 338 10.20 16.38 -21.77
CA THR A 338 10.94 15.54 -22.74
C THR A 338 12.39 15.17 -22.33
N PRO A 339 12.56 14.32 -21.29
CA PRO A 339 13.88 13.88 -20.79
C PRO A 339 14.79 13.28 -21.88
N ASP A 340 16.11 13.31 -21.68
CA ASP A 340 17.06 12.75 -22.66
C ASP A 340 16.99 11.22 -22.77
N ILE A 341 16.67 10.55 -21.66
CA ILE A 341 16.42 9.10 -21.57
C ILE A 341 15.21 8.85 -20.67
N ILE A 342 14.36 7.88 -20.98
CA ILE A 342 13.20 7.51 -20.18
C ILE A 342 13.25 6.02 -19.91
N PHE A 343 13.15 5.65 -18.64
CA PHE A 343 13.01 4.30 -18.12
C PHE A 343 11.51 4.02 -18.10
N LEU A 344 11.05 3.09 -18.93
CA LEU A 344 9.65 2.66 -18.98
C LEU A 344 9.52 1.25 -18.41
N GLN A 345 8.48 1.03 -17.62
CA GLN A 345 8.03 -0.28 -17.17
C GLN A 345 6.62 -0.54 -17.72
N GLU A 346 6.04 -1.72 -17.46
CA GLU A 346 4.67 -2.04 -17.88
C GLU A 346 4.41 -1.98 -19.40
N ILE A 347 5.44 -2.13 -20.25
CA ILE A 347 5.24 -2.13 -21.70
C ILE A 347 4.75 -3.49 -22.16
N GLN A 348 3.62 -3.52 -22.89
CA GLN A 348 3.01 -4.71 -23.46
C GLN A 348 3.34 -4.96 -24.93
N ASP A 349 2.93 -6.15 -25.39
CA ASP A 349 3.05 -6.63 -26.75
C ASP A 349 2.24 -5.80 -27.74
N ASN A 350 2.52 -6.02 -29.02
CA ASN A 350 1.84 -5.36 -30.13
C ASN A 350 0.33 -5.63 -30.20
N ASP A 351 -0.16 -6.62 -29.46
CA ASP A 351 -1.55 -7.06 -29.33
C ASP A 351 -2.06 -7.00 -27.88
N GLY A 352 -1.32 -6.31 -27.00
CA GLY A 352 -1.68 -6.11 -25.60
C GLY A 352 -1.75 -7.44 -24.85
N PRO A 353 -2.81 -7.70 -24.06
CA PRO A 353 -2.92 -8.92 -23.23
C PRO A 353 -3.39 -10.16 -24.00
N THR A 354 -3.34 -10.14 -25.33
CA THR A 354 -3.80 -11.29 -26.12
C THR A 354 -2.77 -12.40 -26.06
N ASP A 355 -3.10 -13.52 -25.41
CA ASP A 355 -2.22 -14.69 -25.33
C ASP A 355 -2.21 -15.51 -26.65
N ASP A 356 -1.49 -15.01 -27.67
CA ASP A 356 -1.35 -15.67 -28.98
C ASP A 356 0.10 -15.97 -29.40
N GLY A 357 1.07 -15.66 -28.55
CA GLY A 357 2.51 -15.90 -28.74
C GLY A 357 3.30 -14.74 -29.35
N VAL A 358 2.67 -13.58 -29.59
CA VAL A 358 3.38 -12.33 -29.91
C VAL A 358 4.11 -11.83 -28.67
N VAL A 359 5.42 -11.55 -28.82
CA VAL A 359 6.27 -11.03 -27.73
C VAL A 359 6.93 -9.68 -28.05
N SER A 360 6.63 -9.13 -29.24
CA SER A 360 7.25 -7.89 -29.70
C SER A 360 6.42 -6.69 -29.27
N SER A 361 7.09 -5.64 -28.79
CA SER A 361 6.48 -4.37 -28.34
C SER A 361 6.79 -3.18 -29.26
N ASN A 362 7.29 -3.43 -30.47
CA ASN A 362 7.77 -2.36 -31.36
C ASN A 362 6.66 -1.41 -31.84
N VAL A 363 5.43 -1.87 -32.02
CA VAL A 363 4.27 -1.04 -32.37
C VAL A 363 3.84 -0.21 -31.17
N THR A 364 3.82 -0.81 -29.97
CA THR A 364 3.55 -0.12 -28.70
C THR A 364 4.46 1.10 -28.54
N LEU A 365 5.77 0.87 -28.60
CA LEU A 365 6.78 1.92 -28.43
C LEU A 365 6.74 2.94 -29.58
N SER A 366 6.57 2.49 -30.84
CA SER A 366 6.51 3.40 -31.99
C SER A 366 5.28 4.33 -31.95
N ASN A 367 4.15 3.85 -31.44
CA ASN A 367 2.94 4.66 -31.27
C ASN A 367 3.14 5.73 -30.21
N LEU A 368 3.73 5.38 -29.05
CA LEU A 368 4.07 6.34 -28.00
C LEU A 368 5.03 7.43 -28.51
N ILE A 369 6.11 7.02 -29.18
CA ILE A 369 7.08 7.95 -29.79
C ILE A 369 6.40 8.89 -30.79
N SER A 370 5.51 8.34 -31.64
CA SER A 370 4.77 9.14 -32.62
C SER A 370 3.84 10.16 -31.96
N ALA A 371 3.20 9.79 -30.84
CA ALA A 371 2.37 10.70 -30.07
C ALA A 371 3.20 11.82 -29.42
N ILE A 372 4.32 11.48 -28.79
CA ILE A 372 5.25 12.45 -28.20
C ILE A 372 5.79 13.43 -29.26
N ALA A 373 6.19 12.91 -30.42
CA ALA A 373 6.68 13.72 -31.55
C ALA A 373 5.60 14.64 -32.10
N SER A 374 4.35 14.18 -32.15
CA SER A 374 3.23 15.01 -32.62
C SER A 374 2.92 16.19 -31.68
N LEU A 375 3.20 16.04 -30.39
CA LEU A 375 2.96 17.07 -29.36
C LEU A 375 4.14 18.05 -29.22
N SER A 376 5.38 17.56 -29.32
CA SER A 376 6.59 18.33 -28.97
C SER A 376 7.56 18.59 -30.11
N GLY A 377 7.47 17.81 -31.20
CA GLY A 377 8.50 17.74 -32.24
C GLY A 377 9.76 16.95 -31.85
N VAL A 378 9.87 16.48 -30.61
CA VAL A 378 10.98 15.62 -30.15
C VAL A 378 10.72 14.19 -30.59
N THR A 379 11.70 13.56 -31.24
CA THR A 379 11.66 12.14 -31.60
C THR A 379 12.61 11.37 -30.71
N TYR A 380 12.13 10.24 -30.19
CA TYR A 380 12.93 9.27 -29.46
C TYR A 380 13.22 8.06 -30.35
N ASP A 381 14.33 7.40 -30.06
CA ASP A 381 14.57 6.01 -30.41
C ASP A 381 14.27 5.14 -29.17
N PHE A 382 14.19 3.82 -29.34
CA PHE A 382 13.95 2.91 -28.21
C PHE A 382 14.90 1.72 -28.16
N VAL A 383 15.08 1.17 -26.96
CA VAL A 383 15.86 -0.03 -26.67
C VAL A 383 15.01 -0.98 -25.83
N VAL A 384 14.90 -2.23 -26.26
CA VAL A 384 14.10 -3.27 -25.61
C VAL A 384 14.68 -4.65 -25.93
N ILE A 385 14.41 -5.64 -25.07
CA ILE A 385 14.63 -7.06 -25.35
C ILE A 385 13.29 -7.76 -25.20
N ASP A 386 12.77 -8.35 -26.27
CA ASP A 386 11.53 -9.14 -26.21
C ASP A 386 11.74 -10.34 -25.25
N PRO A 387 10.81 -10.60 -24.30
CA PRO A 387 10.90 -11.71 -23.36
C PRO A 387 10.58 -13.06 -24.04
N VAL A 388 10.67 -14.14 -23.26
CA VAL A 388 10.07 -15.44 -23.66
C VAL A 388 8.59 -15.40 -23.29
N ASN A 389 7.73 -15.91 -24.18
CA ASN A 389 6.28 -15.90 -23.97
C ASN A 389 5.90 -16.50 -22.60
N ASP A 390 5.17 -15.71 -21.79
CA ASP A 390 4.65 -16.02 -20.46
C ASP A 390 5.67 -16.30 -19.35
N GLU A 391 6.95 -15.96 -19.52
CA GLU A 391 8.01 -16.31 -18.54
C GLU A 391 8.50 -15.13 -17.68
N ASP A 392 8.03 -13.91 -17.94
CA ASP A 392 8.44 -12.69 -17.21
C ASP A 392 7.36 -12.19 -16.21
N GLY A 393 6.28 -12.95 -16.00
CA GLY A 393 5.19 -12.58 -15.09
C GLY A 393 4.39 -11.33 -15.53
N GLY A 394 3.53 -10.83 -14.65
CA GLY A 394 2.60 -9.72 -14.95
C GLY A 394 1.32 -10.21 -15.64
N GLU A 395 0.63 -9.33 -16.39
CA GLU A 395 -0.56 -9.71 -17.15
C GLU A 395 -0.26 -10.82 -18.17
N THR A 396 -1.02 -11.91 -18.07
CA THR A 396 -0.89 -13.09 -18.95
C THR A 396 -1.09 -12.71 -20.41
N GLY A 397 -0.26 -13.24 -21.31
CA GLY A 397 -0.26 -12.91 -22.74
C GLY A 397 0.35 -11.53 -23.07
N GLY A 398 0.40 -10.59 -22.13
CA GLY A 398 0.93 -9.25 -22.35
C GLY A 398 2.44 -9.11 -22.19
N ASN A 399 3.14 -10.16 -21.73
CA ASN A 399 4.59 -10.28 -21.58
C ASN A 399 5.33 -9.02 -21.10
N ILE A 400 4.80 -8.34 -20.09
CA ILE A 400 5.26 -7.01 -19.65
C ILE A 400 6.78 -6.92 -19.51
N ARG A 401 7.36 -5.79 -19.93
CA ARG A 401 8.81 -5.58 -19.90
C ARG A 401 9.21 -4.13 -19.62
N GLN A 402 10.48 -3.96 -19.33
CA GLN A 402 11.16 -2.68 -19.34
C GLN A 402 11.59 -2.27 -20.75
N ALA A 403 11.55 -0.97 -21.03
CA ALA A 403 12.12 -0.37 -22.23
C ALA A 403 12.84 0.94 -21.90
N TYR A 404 13.73 1.37 -22.78
CA TYR A 404 14.23 2.74 -22.79
C TYR A 404 13.65 3.49 -23.98
N LEU A 405 13.23 4.73 -23.77
CA LEU A 405 13.20 5.75 -24.83
C LEU A 405 14.41 6.65 -24.67
N TYR A 406 15.06 7.04 -25.76
CA TYR A 406 16.22 7.94 -25.68
C TYR A 406 16.30 8.89 -26.88
N ARG A 407 16.84 10.09 -26.64
CA ARG A 407 17.09 11.09 -27.68
C ARG A 407 18.47 10.83 -28.28
N SER A 408 18.53 10.24 -29.48
CA SER A 408 19.80 9.92 -30.16
C SER A 408 20.66 11.13 -30.52
N GLU A 409 20.09 12.33 -30.52
CA GLU A 409 20.85 13.59 -30.61
C GLU A 409 21.61 13.96 -29.32
N LYS A 410 21.42 13.22 -28.23
CA LYS A 410 22.02 13.47 -26.92
C LYS A 410 22.85 12.31 -26.41
N ILE A 411 22.27 11.11 -26.44
CA ILE A 411 22.84 9.90 -25.87
C ILE A 411 22.57 8.72 -26.80
N ASN A 412 23.53 7.82 -26.96
CA ASN A 412 23.42 6.63 -27.79
C ASN A 412 24.03 5.42 -27.10
N LEU A 413 23.60 4.22 -27.46
CA LEU A 413 24.27 3.00 -27.02
C LEU A 413 25.73 3.01 -27.48
N VAL A 414 26.64 2.61 -26.59
CA VAL A 414 28.04 2.42 -26.96
C VAL A 414 28.14 1.28 -27.98
N PRO A 415 28.74 1.50 -29.15
CA PRO A 415 28.83 0.48 -30.18
C PRO A 415 29.87 -0.60 -29.85
N GLY A 416 29.72 -1.75 -30.50
CA GLY A 416 30.71 -2.83 -30.51
C GLY A 416 30.22 -4.14 -29.89
N SER A 417 29.29 -4.07 -28.94
CA SER A 417 28.63 -5.24 -28.36
C SER A 417 27.29 -5.49 -29.07
N PRO A 418 26.93 -6.75 -29.34
CA PRO A 418 25.61 -7.08 -29.90
C PRO A 418 24.51 -6.86 -28.86
N ALA A 419 23.25 -6.71 -29.30
CA ALA A 419 22.11 -6.78 -28.40
C ALA A 419 21.95 -8.22 -27.88
N GLY A 420 21.59 -8.36 -26.60
CA GLY A 420 21.26 -9.65 -25.99
C GLY A 420 19.86 -10.16 -26.36
N THR A 421 19.62 -11.44 -26.07
CA THR A 421 18.28 -12.07 -26.13
C THR A 421 17.68 -12.22 -24.73
N ALA A 422 16.42 -12.68 -24.65
CA ALA A 422 15.70 -12.92 -23.39
C ALA A 422 16.45 -13.82 -22.39
N THR A 423 17.25 -14.77 -22.89
CA THR A 423 17.89 -15.82 -22.07
C THR A 423 19.41 -15.67 -21.96
N GLU A 424 20.00 -14.67 -22.61
CA GLU A 424 21.44 -14.43 -22.56
C GLU A 424 21.80 -13.47 -21.43
N ALA A 425 22.63 -13.95 -20.50
CA ALA A 425 23.16 -13.13 -19.43
C ALA A 425 24.20 -12.13 -19.96
N ILE A 426 24.04 -10.87 -19.57
CA ILE A 426 25.08 -9.85 -19.72
C ILE A 426 26.25 -10.15 -18.78
N SER A 427 27.47 -9.80 -19.20
CA SER A 427 28.66 -9.85 -18.36
C SER A 427 29.47 -8.58 -18.54
N VAL A 428 30.19 -8.18 -17.50
CA VAL A 428 31.08 -7.01 -17.54
C VAL A 428 32.51 -7.48 -17.73
N SER A 429 33.19 -6.88 -18.69
CA SER A 429 34.59 -7.16 -19.02
C SER A 429 35.43 -5.89 -18.94
N SER A 430 36.73 -6.03 -18.74
CA SER A 430 37.66 -4.89 -18.77
C SER A 430 38.29 -4.76 -20.14
N SER A 431 38.17 -3.58 -20.75
CA SER A 431 38.93 -3.17 -21.92
C SER A 431 39.86 -2.02 -21.55
N SER A 432 41.14 -2.32 -21.33
CA SER A 432 42.15 -1.33 -20.93
C SER A 432 41.80 -0.56 -19.64
N GLY A 433 41.17 -1.23 -18.66
CA GLY A 433 40.75 -0.59 -17.41
C GLY A 433 39.41 0.14 -17.48
N VAL A 434 38.72 0.07 -18.63
CA VAL A 434 37.36 0.62 -18.79
C VAL A 434 36.36 -0.54 -18.81
N PRO A 435 35.28 -0.51 -18.00
CA PRO A 435 34.23 -1.52 -18.05
C PRO A 435 33.53 -1.53 -19.41
N LYS A 436 33.20 -2.73 -19.89
CA LYS A 436 32.56 -2.99 -21.17
C LYS A 436 31.52 -4.09 -21.02
N LEU A 437 30.28 -3.81 -21.43
CA LEU A 437 29.22 -4.83 -21.42
C LEU A 437 29.39 -5.80 -22.59
N SER A 438 29.25 -7.11 -22.34
CA SER A 438 29.31 -8.14 -23.39
C SER A 438 28.12 -8.09 -24.36
N LEU A 439 26.98 -7.58 -23.88
CA LEU A 439 25.74 -7.35 -24.62
C LEU A 439 25.31 -5.90 -24.36
N ASN A 440 24.82 -5.19 -25.37
CA ASN A 440 24.34 -3.82 -25.20
C ASN A 440 23.14 -3.53 -26.10
N PRO A 441 21.90 -3.56 -25.58
CA PRO A 441 21.52 -3.84 -24.18
C PRO A 441 21.68 -5.33 -23.80
N GLY A 442 21.53 -5.68 -22.52
CA GLY A 442 21.47 -7.07 -22.03
C GLY A 442 20.64 -7.23 -20.75
N ARG A 443 20.33 -8.49 -20.39
CA ARG A 443 19.59 -8.85 -19.16
C ARG A 443 20.56 -9.32 -18.06
N ILE A 444 20.28 -8.98 -16.80
CA ILE A 444 21.09 -9.40 -15.63
C ILE A 444 20.66 -10.82 -15.21
N ASP A 445 21.56 -11.80 -15.41
CA ASP A 445 21.40 -13.21 -15.04
C ASP A 445 19.96 -13.77 -15.25
N PRO A 446 19.40 -13.74 -16.48
CA PRO A 446 17.99 -14.04 -16.75
C PRO A 446 17.58 -15.49 -16.43
N SER A 447 18.53 -16.38 -16.14
CA SER A 447 18.26 -17.78 -15.73
C SER A 447 18.18 -17.98 -14.21
N ASN A 448 18.43 -16.93 -13.43
CA ASN A 448 18.39 -17.01 -11.98
C ASN A 448 16.96 -17.29 -11.48
N ALA A 449 16.85 -18.09 -10.41
CA ALA A 449 15.57 -18.42 -9.79
C ALA A 449 14.83 -17.17 -9.26
N ALA A 450 15.55 -16.09 -8.94
CA ALA A 450 14.96 -14.81 -8.54
C ALA A 450 14.08 -14.17 -9.63
N TRP A 451 14.25 -14.56 -10.91
CA TRP A 451 13.51 -14.01 -12.05
C TRP A 451 12.45 -14.95 -12.64
N VAL A 452 12.22 -16.13 -12.04
CA VAL A 452 11.12 -17.01 -12.45
C VAL A 452 9.81 -16.25 -12.28
N ASP A 453 8.96 -16.21 -13.30
CA ASP A 453 7.70 -15.45 -13.30
C ASP A 453 7.88 -13.96 -12.94
N SER A 454 9.03 -13.37 -13.32
CA SER A 454 9.37 -11.98 -13.03
C SER A 454 10.15 -11.30 -14.14
N ARG A 455 10.04 -9.96 -14.18
CA ARG A 455 10.67 -9.13 -15.21
C ARG A 455 12.18 -9.07 -14.97
N LYS A 456 12.96 -9.41 -15.99
CA LYS A 456 14.43 -9.44 -15.90
C LYS A 456 15.00 -8.03 -16.17
N PRO A 457 15.85 -7.42 -15.33
CA PRO A 457 16.31 -6.04 -15.53
C PRO A 457 16.97 -5.78 -16.90
N LEU A 458 16.72 -4.61 -17.49
CA LEU A 458 17.32 -4.18 -18.76
C LEU A 458 18.51 -3.24 -18.53
N ALA A 459 19.72 -3.75 -18.76
CA ALA A 459 20.96 -3.00 -18.60
C ALA A 459 21.52 -2.49 -19.94
N ALA A 460 22.11 -1.28 -19.93
CA ALA A 460 22.71 -0.68 -21.12
C ALA A 460 23.94 0.19 -20.79
N GLU A 461 24.88 0.26 -21.74
CA GLU A 461 26.06 1.13 -21.73
C GLU A 461 25.83 2.24 -22.77
N TRP A 462 25.78 3.46 -22.30
CA TRP A 462 25.50 4.65 -23.10
C TRP A 462 26.71 5.55 -23.22
N GLN A 463 26.74 6.37 -24.27
CA GLN A 463 27.68 7.44 -24.44
C GLN A 463 26.98 8.69 -24.95
N THR A 464 27.26 9.81 -24.31
CA THR A 464 26.84 11.13 -24.80
C THR A 464 27.65 11.52 -26.04
N ASN A 465 27.17 12.48 -26.81
CA ASN A 465 27.94 13.02 -27.95
C ASN A 465 29.31 13.61 -27.55
N GLY A 466 29.50 13.94 -26.27
CA GLY A 466 30.77 14.40 -25.70
C GLY A 466 31.76 13.28 -25.35
N GLY A 467 31.32 12.02 -25.41
CA GLY A 467 32.14 10.85 -25.10
C GLY A 467 32.00 10.32 -23.67
N ALA A 468 31.30 11.03 -22.78
CA ALA A 468 31.06 10.56 -21.42
C ALA A 468 30.14 9.34 -21.42
N THR A 469 30.53 8.29 -20.69
CA THR A 469 29.78 7.03 -20.59
C THR A 469 28.83 7.06 -19.41
N LEU A 470 27.73 6.29 -19.51
CA LEU A 470 26.75 6.05 -18.46
C LEU A 470 26.29 4.60 -18.54
N PHE A 471 26.33 3.87 -17.44
CA PHE A 471 25.69 2.56 -17.32
C PHE A 471 24.32 2.74 -16.68
N THR A 472 23.30 2.11 -17.24
CA THR A 472 21.95 2.12 -16.66
C THR A 472 21.42 0.72 -16.42
N VAL A 473 20.54 0.59 -15.42
CA VAL A 473 19.71 -0.59 -15.19
C VAL A 473 18.27 -0.13 -14.99
N ASN A 474 17.35 -0.61 -15.83
CA ASN A 474 15.91 -0.37 -15.70
C ASN A 474 15.28 -1.55 -14.96
N LEU A 475 14.72 -1.27 -13.79
CA LEU A 475 14.11 -2.24 -12.88
C LEU A 475 12.59 -2.27 -13.03
N HIS A 476 12.04 -3.47 -12.82
CA HIS A 476 10.64 -3.71 -12.53
C HIS A 476 10.64 -4.98 -11.69
N LEU A 477 10.70 -4.84 -10.37
CA LEU A 477 10.81 -5.99 -9.46
C LEU A 477 9.46 -6.69 -9.28
N GLU A 478 9.47 -7.83 -8.60
CA GLU A 478 8.26 -8.60 -8.34
C GLU A 478 7.22 -7.78 -7.54
N SER A 479 5.96 -7.80 -8.00
CA SER A 479 4.86 -7.11 -7.33
C SER A 479 4.67 -7.58 -5.89
N LYS A 480 3.96 -6.78 -5.09
CA LYS A 480 3.62 -7.13 -3.71
C LYS A 480 2.38 -8.04 -3.61
N ASP A 481 1.91 -8.60 -4.72
CA ASP A 481 0.72 -9.46 -4.75
C ASP A 481 0.87 -10.68 -3.84
N GLY A 482 -0.24 -11.05 -3.19
CA GLY A 482 -0.27 -12.09 -2.15
C GLY A 482 0.30 -11.65 -0.80
N SER A 483 0.52 -10.34 -0.61
CA SER A 483 0.74 -9.77 0.73
C SER A 483 -0.55 -9.81 1.54
N SER A 484 -0.44 -10.00 2.86
CA SER A 484 -1.60 -9.92 3.75
C SER A 484 -1.91 -8.45 4.07
N SER A 485 -3.14 -8.15 4.47
CA SER A 485 -3.49 -6.85 5.07
C SER A 485 -2.49 -6.43 6.18
N THR A 486 -2.22 -5.12 6.25
CA THR A 486 -1.40 -4.52 7.31
C THR A 486 -2.03 -4.67 8.71
N GLN A 487 -3.34 -4.89 8.80
CA GLN A 487 -4.10 -5.16 10.02
C GLN A 487 -4.51 -6.64 10.15
N GLY A 488 -3.84 -7.53 9.40
CA GLY A 488 -4.03 -8.98 9.49
C GLY A 488 -3.40 -9.63 10.73
N ASN A 489 -3.67 -10.93 10.87
CA ASN A 489 -3.30 -11.78 12.01
C ASN A 489 -1.80 -12.07 12.07
N ALA A 490 -1.16 -12.30 10.92
CA ALA A 490 0.29 -12.55 10.82
C ALA A 490 1.10 -11.31 11.20
N ARG A 491 2.03 -11.44 12.17
CA ARG A 491 2.89 -10.32 12.64
C ARG A 491 4.39 -10.67 12.57
N PRO A 492 5.22 -9.81 11.94
CA PRO A 492 4.82 -8.71 11.05
C PRO A 492 3.94 -9.21 9.88
N PRO A 493 3.12 -8.34 9.25
CA PRO A 493 2.35 -8.67 8.06
C PRO A 493 3.19 -9.34 6.98
N VAL A 494 2.57 -10.21 6.19
CA VAL A 494 3.24 -10.87 5.06
C VAL A 494 3.46 -9.83 3.96
N ASN A 495 4.73 -9.47 3.73
CA ASN A 495 5.17 -8.66 2.59
C ASN A 495 5.61 -9.63 1.48
N SER A 496 4.69 -10.12 0.66
CA SER A 496 4.99 -11.16 -0.34
C SER A 496 5.50 -10.55 -1.65
N PRO A 497 6.38 -11.24 -2.41
CA PRO A 497 7.40 -12.17 -1.94
C PRO A 497 8.72 -11.41 -1.64
N VAL A 498 8.85 -10.83 -0.44
CA VAL A 498 10.01 -10.01 -0.02
C VAL A 498 11.36 -10.72 -0.19
N ALA A 499 11.42 -12.04 0.01
CA ALA A 499 12.65 -12.81 -0.19
C ALA A 499 13.11 -12.81 -1.66
N LYS A 500 12.16 -12.88 -2.61
CA LYS A 500 12.45 -12.82 -4.04
C LYS A 500 12.95 -11.43 -4.41
N ARG A 501 12.27 -10.36 -3.99
CA ARG A 501 12.74 -8.97 -4.17
C ARG A 501 14.14 -8.75 -3.58
N THR A 502 14.42 -9.27 -2.39
CA THR A 502 15.76 -9.19 -1.78
C THR A 502 16.82 -9.82 -2.70
N SER A 503 16.59 -11.05 -3.19
CA SER A 503 17.52 -11.70 -4.12
C SER A 503 17.64 -11.00 -5.48
N GLN A 504 16.57 -10.39 -5.98
CA GLN A 504 16.61 -9.58 -7.19
C GLN A 504 17.51 -8.35 -7.02
N VAL A 505 17.40 -7.65 -5.89
CA VAL A 505 18.25 -6.50 -5.56
C VAL A 505 19.72 -6.91 -5.35
N GLU A 506 19.99 -8.05 -4.71
CA GLU A 506 21.34 -8.65 -4.60
C GLU A 506 21.98 -8.87 -5.98
N LEU A 507 21.25 -9.45 -6.95
CA LEU A 507 21.76 -9.67 -8.30
C LEU A 507 22.07 -8.36 -9.06
N VAL A 508 21.24 -7.34 -8.86
CA VAL A 508 21.48 -6.01 -9.43
C VAL A 508 22.70 -5.36 -8.79
N ALA A 509 22.84 -5.45 -7.47
CA ALA A 509 24.00 -4.93 -6.74
C ALA A 509 25.30 -5.63 -7.18
N ASP A 510 25.30 -6.96 -7.36
CA ASP A 510 26.45 -7.72 -7.87
C ASP A 510 26.84 -7.27 -9.29
N PHE A 511 25.86 -7.02 -10.17
CA PHE A 511 26.11 -6.49 -11.51
C PHE A 511 26.75 -5.10 -11.44
N VAL A 512 26.21 -4.18 -10.62
CA VAL A 512 26.78 -2.84 -10.42
C VAL A 512 28.19 -2.92 -9.85
N GLN A 513 28.41 -3.78 -8.85
CA GLN A 513 29.72 -3.99 -8.24
C GLN A 513 30.74 -4.48 -9.28
N SER A 514 30.34 -5.34 -10.22
CA SER A 514 31.24 -5.80 -11.29
C SER A 514 31.72 -4.68 -12.24
N ILE A 515 30.94 -3.61 -12.39
CA ILE A 515 31.35 -2.39 -13.10
C ILE A 515 32.34 -1.60 -12.23
N LEU A 516 31.99 -1.38 -10.96
CA LEU A 516 32.79 -0.61 -9.99
C LEU A 516 34.14 -1.25 -9.66
N ASP A 517 34.25 -2.58 -9.74
CA ASP A 517 35.50 -3.32 -9.59
C ASP A 517 36.52 -3.02 -10.69
N ILE A 518 36.06 -2.60 -11.87
CA ILE A 518 36.91 -2.20 -12.99
C ILE A 518 37.17 -0.70 -12.94
N ASP A 519 36.13 0.09 -12.68
CA ASP A 519 36.19 1.55 -12.58
C ASP A 519 35.31 2.05 -11.43
N SER A 520 35.95 2.39 -10.30
CA SER A 520 35.28 2.90 -9.11
C SER A 520 34.63 4.28 -9.31
N ASP A 521 35.01 4.99 -10.38
CA ASP A 521 34.46 6.29 -10.77
C ASP A 521 33.46 6.17 -11.94
N ALA A 522 32.99 4.95 -12.25
CA ALA A 522 32.00 4.73 -13.30
C ALA A 522 30.69 5.46 -13.00
N ASN A 523 30.11 6.08 -14.03
CA ASN A 523 28.77 6.68 -13.96
C ASN A 523 27.71 5.58 -14.07
N ILE A 524 27.00 5.29 -12.98
CA ILE A 524 25.95 4.27 -12.94
C ILE A 524 24.65 4.88 -12.38
N LEU A 525 23.55 4.66 -13.10
CA LEU A 525 22.17 5.00 -12.70
C LEU A 525 21.29 3.74 -12.75
N VAL A 526 20.75 3.33 -11.61
CA VAL A 526 19.74 2.27 -11.53
C VAL A 526 18.41 2.95 -11.24
N ALA A 527 17.38 2.73 -12.03
CA ALA A 527 16.07 3.35 -11.79
C ALA A 527 14.92 2.44 -12.26
N GLY A 528 13.73 2.64 -11.70
CA GLY A 528 12.54 1.90 -12.05
C GLY A 528 11.66 1.56 -10.86
N ASP A 529 10.56 0.89 -11.17
CA ASP A 529 9.64 0.31 -10.21
C ASP A 529 10.32 -0.83 -9.43
N CYS A 530 10.61 -0.58 -8.16
CA CYS A 530 11.21 -1.56 -7.28
C CYS A 530 10.17 -2.36 -6.48
N ASN A 531 8.88 -2.03 -6.57
CA ASN A 531 7.80 -2.67 -5.80
C ASN A 531 8.12 -2.83 -4.30
N GLU A 532 8.93 -1.93 -3.73
CA GLU A 532 9.35 -1.98 -2.35
C GLU A 532 9.74 -0.60 -1.81
N TYR A 533 9.45 -0.38 -0.53
CA TYR A 533 9.73 0.88 0.16
C TYR A 533 11.19 0.94 0.58
N LEU A 534 11.80 2.12 0.54
CA LEU A 534 13.17 2.29 1.05
C LEU A 534 13.26 1.94 2.55
N GLU A 535 12.15 2.12 3.26
CA GLU A 535 11.92 1.75 4.65
C GLU A 535 12.05 0.23 4.91
N THR A 536 11.84 -0.62 3.91
CA THR A 536 12.17 -2.06 3.95
C THR A 536 13.67 -2.25 3.73
N ALA A 537 14.49 -1.64 4.59
CA ALA A 537 15.94 -1.50 4.41
C ALA A 537 16.67 -2.83 4.17
N THR A 538 16.12 -3.96 4.65
CA THR A 538 16.69 -5.29 4.40
C THR A 538 16.74 -5.66 2.92
N VAL A 539 15.73 -5.24 2.12
CA VAL A 539 15.67 -5.54 0.67
C VAL A 539 16.75 -4.77 -0.09
N PHE A 540 16.96 -3.49 0.26
CA PHE A 540 17.87 -2.60 -0.44
C PHE A 540 19.31 -2.59 0.08
N ALA A 541 19.63 -3.36 1.12
CA ALA A 541 20.92 -3.30 1.81
C ALA A 541 22.11 -3.49 0.85
N SER A 542 22.07 -4.51 -0.02
CA SER A 542 23.15 -4.80 -0.97
C SER A 542 23.42 -3.65 -1.94
N LEU A 543 22.38 -2.94 -2.38
CA LEU A 543 22.49 -1.85 -3.35
C LEU A 543 22.89 -0.54 -2.67
N THR A 544 22.29 -0.24 -1.51
CA THR A 544 22.57 0.98 -0.73
C THR A 544 23.93 0.97 -0.03
N ASP A 545 24.57 -0.20 0.11
CA ASP A 545 25.98 -0.31 0.55
C ASP A 545 26.97 0.26 -0.49
N ILE A 546 26.58 0.32 -1.77
CA ILE A 546 27.48 0.68 -2.89
C ILE A 546 26.98 1.84 -3.76
N MET A 547 25.71 2.23 -3.63
CA MET A 547 25.06 3.33 -4.35
C MET A 547 24.28 4.24 -3.40
N PHE A 548 23.93 5.44 -3.88
CA PHE A 548 23.14 6.42 -3.15
C PHE A 548 21.74 6.51 -3.75
N GLU A 549 20.70 6.30 -2.94
CA GLU A 549 19.32 6.61 -3.32
C GLU A 549 19.17 8.13 -3.50
N LEU A 550 18.57 8.55 -4.61
CA LEU A 550 18.63 9.90 -5.11
C LEU A 550 17.67 10.85 -4.39
N ASP A 551 16.52 10.39 -3.91
CA ASP A 551 15.61 11.19 -3.08
C ASP A 551 16.26 11.56 -1.75
N VAL A 552 16.97 10.61 -1.13
CA VAL A 552 17.80 10.86 0.06
C VAL A 552 18.96 11.80 -0.26
N LEU A 553 19.69 11.54 -1.35
CA LEU A 553 20.88 12.32 -1.72
C LEU A 553 20.56 13.80 -2.01
N THR A 554 19.37 14.08 -2.55
CA THR A 554 18.97 15.43 -2.99
C THR A 554 18.02 16.12 -2.01
N ASP A 555 17.86 15.55 -0.81
CA ASP A 555 17.01 16.08 0.26
C ASP A 555 15.53 16.26 -0.15
N VAL A 556 14.99 15.36 -0.97
CA VAL A 556 13.53 15.32 -1.22
C VAL A 556 12.83 15.05 0.11
N PRO A 557 11.83 15.86 0.51
CA PRO A 557 11.12 15.65 1.77
C PRO A 557 10.54 14.22 1.82
N PRO A 558 10.74 13.45 2.91
CA PRO A 558 10.29 12.05 2.99
C PRO A 558 8.81 11.86 2.62
N VAL A 559 7.93 12.78 3.06
CA VAL A 559 6.50 12.70 2.77
C VAL A 559 6.14 12.97 1.30
N GLU A 560 7.05 13.47 0.47
CA GLU A 560 6.82 13.76 -0.96
C GLU A 560 7.51 12.76 -1.90
N ARG A 561 8.08 11.66 -1.37
CA ARG A 561 8.81 10.66 -2.17
C ARG A 561 7.92 9.61 -2.83
N TYR A 562 6.63 9.62 -2.54
CA TYR A 562 5.73 8.59 -3.03
C TYR A 562 5.51 8.70 -4.54
N THR A 563 5.29 7.56 -5.16
CA THR A 563 4.89 7.45 -6.57
C THR A 563 3.62 6.63 -6.75
N TYR A 564 3.08 6.07 -5.67
CA TYR A 564 1.90 5.22 -5.66
C TYR A 564 0.98 5.56 -4.49
N VAL A 565 -0.31 5.26 -4.61
CA VAL A 565 -1.29 5.41 -3.52
C VAL A 565 -2.13 4.15 -3.44
N PHE A 566 -2.07 3.47 -2.29
CA PHE A 566 -2.73 2.21 -2.03
C PHE A 566 -3.13 2.09 -0.58
N ASP A 567 -4.31 1.52 -0.33
CA ASP A 567 -4.97 1.54 0.96
C ASP A 567 -4.89 2.92 1.64
N GLN A 568 -4.36 2.98 2.87
CA GLN A 568 -4.19 4.22 3.61
C GLN A 568 -2.93 5.02 3.25
N ASN A 569 -2.07 4.49 2.39
CA ASN A 569 -0.69 4.94 2.23
C ASN A 569 -0.42 5.60 0.88
N SER A 570 0.42 6.62 0.92
CA SER A 570 1.22 7.09 -0.21
C SER A 570 2.59 6.39 -0.14
N GLU A 571 2.95 5.67 -1.19
CA GLU A 571 4.04 4.69 -1.20
C GLU A 571 5.14 5.06 -2.19
N GLN A 572 6.41 4.96 -1.78
CA GLN A 572 7.57 5.11 -2.66
C GLN A 572 7.91 3.75 -3.28
N LEU A 573 7.46 3.51 -4.51
CA LEU A 573 7.74 2.27 -5.26
C LEU A 573 8.78 2.46 -6.37
N ASP A 574 8.84 3.64 -6.96
CA ASP A 574 9.81 3.99 -7.99
C ASP A 574 11.02 4.69 -7.37
N HIS A 575 12.21 4.20 -7.66
CA HIS A 575 13.46 4.68 -7.05
C HIS A 575 14.51 4.99 -8.11
N ALA A 576 15.47 5.86 -7.76
CA ALA A 576 16.68 6.04 -8.54
C ALA A 576 17.92 5.98 -7.64
N PHE A 577 18.87 5.13 -7.99
CA PHE A 577 20.16 5.00 -7.30
C PHE A 577 21.30 5.45 -8.20
N VAL A 578 22.24 6.19 -7.63
CA VAL A 578 23.41 6.72 -8.35
C VAL A 578 24.72 6.26 -7.72
N SER A 579 25.70 5.93 -8.57
CA SER A 579 27.09 5.65 -8.16
C SER A 579 27.72 6.82 -7.39
N THR A 580 28.79 6.53 -6.64
CA THR A 580 29.62 7.55 -5.95
C THR A 580 30.13 8.65 -6.90
N ALA A 581 30.45 8.32 -8.14
CA ALA A 581 30.91 9.30 -9.13
C ALA A 581 29.85 10.37 -9.43
N LEU A 582 28.59 9.94 -9.59
CA LEU A 582 27.47 10.82 -9.85
C LEU A 582 27.02 11.57 -8.59
N SER A 583 27.05 10.93 -7.42
CA SER A 583 26.63 11.57 -6.16
C SER A 583 27.51 12.74 -5.75
N ASN A 584 28.77 12.76 -6.20
CA ASN A 584 29.70 13.88 -5.99
C ASN A 584 29.53 15.04 -6.98
N ARG A 585 28.53 14.99 -7.86
CA ARG A 585 28.28 16.00 -8.91
C ARG A 585 26.85 16.55 -8.79
N GLU A 586 26.45 17.40 -9.73
CA GLU A 586 25.08 17.92 -9.75
C GLU A 586 24.11 16.81 -10.08
N THR A 587 23.18 16.57 -9.16
CA THR A 587 22.05 15.68 -9.32
C THR A 587 20.76 16.35 -8.86
N ALA A 588 19.63 15.92 -9.41
CA ALA A 588 18.30 16.33 -8.98
C ALA A 588 17.30 15.22 -9.30
N ILE A 589 16.24 15.12 -8.50
CA ILE A 589 15.08 14.25 -8.76
C ILE A 589 13.81 14.94 -8.28
N GLN A 590 12.70 14.62 -8.93
CA GLN A 590 11.38 15.12 -8.60
C GLN A 590 10.32 14.11 -9.08
N HIS A 591 9.45 13.67 -8.18
CA HIS A 591 8.22 12.97 -8.55
C HIS A 591 7.14 13.95 -8.97
N ILE A 592 6.48 13.67 -10.08
CA ILE A 592 5.45 14.51 -10.66
C ILE A 592 4.11 13.82 -10.44
N HIS A 593 3.38 14.27 -9.40
CA HIS A 593 2.18 13.59 -8.94
C HIS A 593 0.94 13.75 -9.83
N VAL A 594 1.08 13.52 -11.13
CA VAL A 594 0.04 13.73 -12.15
C VAL A 594 -1.02 12.65 -12.16
N ASN A 595 -0.75 11.47 -11.62
CA ASN A 595 -1.71 10.39 -11.58
C ASN A 595 -2.36 10.31 -10.20
N ASN A 596 -1.58 10.30 -9.12
CA ASN A 596 -2.14 10.17 -7.78
C ASN A 596 -2.80 11.44 -7.24
N TRP A 597 -2.62 12.59 -7.90
CA TRP A 597 -3.30 13.85 -7.54
C TRP A 597 -4.42 14.24 -8.51
N MET A 598 -5.28 13.28 -8.83
CA MET A 598 -6.46 13.50 -9.67
C MET A 598 -7.73 13.67 -8.84
N ALA A 599 -8.73 14.37 -9.40
CA ALA A 599 -10.05 14.49 -8.79
C ALA A 599 -10.88 13.19 -8.88
N ASN A 600 -10.55 12.32 -9.85
CA ASN A 600 -11.19 11.03 -10.06
C ASN A 600 -10.14 9.98 -10.44
N ILE A 601 -10.28 8.76 -9.91
CA ILE A 601 -9.37 7.65 -10.23
C ILE A 601 -9.33 7.33 -11.73
N ASN A 602 -10.45 7.50 -12.45
CA ASN A 602 -10.53 7.21 -13.88
C ASN A 602 -9.82 8.26 -14.75
N ASP A 603 -9.39 9.38 -14.18
CA ASP A 603 -8.62 10.40 -14.89
C ASP A 603 -7.11 10.12 -14.87
N ARG A 604 -6.67 9.07 -14.15
CA ARG A 604 -5.29 8.58 -14.12
C ARG A 604 -4.90 7.96 -15.47
N ALA A 605 -3.65 8.21 -15.88
CA ALA A 605 -3.03 7.57 -17.04
C ALA A 605 -2.13 6.39 -16.68
N SER A 606 -1.97 6.13 -15.40
CA SER A 606 -1.27 4.99 -14.79
C SER A 606 -1.54 5.08 -13.30
N ASP A 607 -1.38 3.98 -12.60
CA ASP A 607 -1.37 3.97 -11.15
C ASP A 607 -0.08 4.54 -10.52
N HIS A 608 1.00 4.66 -11.28
CA HIS A 608 2.26 5.27 -10.84
C HIS A 608 2.37 6.74 -11.28
N ASP A 609 2.97 7.57 -10.44
CA ASP A 609 3.40 8.93 -10.81
C ASP A 609 4.78 8.89 -11.48
N PRO A 610 4.96 9.58 -12.62
CA PRO A 610 6.27 9.66 -13.26
C PRO A 610 7.27 10.49 -12.46
N THR A 611 8.54 10.11 -12.56
CA THR A 611 9.68 10.78 -11.94
C THR A 611 10.57 11.43 -13.00
N VAL A 612 11.13 12.61 -12.71
CA VAL A 612 12.17 13.25 -13.52
C VAL A 612 13.41 13.43 -12.67
N GLY A 613 14.57 13.13 -13.24
CA GLY A 613 15.84 13.47 -12.63
C GLY A 613 16.85 14.04 -13.62
N LYS A 614 17.99 14.44 -13.06
CA LYS A 614 19.13 15.00 -13.79
C LYS A 614 20.41 14.52 -13.14
N ILE A 615 21.37 14.13 -13.98
CA ILE A 615 22.72 13.74 -13.54
C ILE A 615 23.79 14.42 -14.38
N ARG A 616 24.91 14.77 -13.74
CA ARG A 616 26.12 15.25 -14.41
C ARG A 616 27.17 14.14 -14.52
N LEU A 617 27.58 13.82 -15.75
CA LEU A 617 28.54 12.76 -16.10
C LEU A 617 30.00 13.23 -16.14
N CYS A 618 30.22 14.54 -16.39
CA CYS A 618 31.50 15.24 -16.45
C CYS A 618 31.33 16.71 -16.03
#